data_AF-A0A7X4W1Q3-F1
#
_entry.id   AF-A0A7X4W1Q3-F1
#
_cell.length_a   1.000
_cell.length_b   1.000
_cell.length_c   1.000
_cell.angle_alpha   90.00
_cell.angle_beta   90.00
_cell.angle_gamma   90.00
#
_symmetry.space_group_name_H-M   'P 1'
#
loop_
_entity.id
_entity.type
_entity.pdbx_description
1 polymer ?
#
loop_
_entity_poly.entity_id
_entity_poly.type
_entity_poly.pdbx_seq_one_letter_code
_entity_poly.pdbx_strand_id
1 'polypeptide(L)'
;MEFHAARLLLLINICGVAGRIDGLTKMAKLDFFARYPDFFEVAADKLTGKSGEGRAGENKENAVESAMVRHHYGPWDKRYYHVLAHLEGRGLITVTKMKNTYRLALTDLGKQRAKALSSAQAFAELVQRMRGIKKIFGGKSGTFLKNHIYKVFEKEVGRRPMGKVIT
;
A
#
# COMPACT_ATOMS: atom_id res chain seq x y z
N MET A 1 -5.37 -15.58 1.51
CA MET A 1 -5.19 -15.17 0.10
C MET A 1 -6.24 -14.14 -0.32
N GLU A 2 -7.52 -14.44 -0.11
CA GLU A 2 -8.67 -13.63 -0.55
C GLU A 2 -8.69 -12.22 0.05
N PHE A 3 -8.39 -12.06 1.35
CA PHE A 3 -8.30 -10.75 1.98
C PHE A 3 -7.25 -9.84 1.31
N HIS A 4 -6.07 -10.38 0.96
CA HIS A 4 -5.03 -9.61 0.27
C HIS A 4 -5.45 -9.21 -1.14
N ALA A 5 -6.20 -10.07 -1.84
CA ALA A 5 -6.76 -9.76 -3.14
C ALA A 5 -7.78 -8.61 -3.05
N ALA A 6 -8.70 -8.67 -2.08
CA ALA A 6 -9.65 -7.60 -1.79
C ALA A 6 -8.95 -6.28 -1.45
N ARG A 7 -7.91 -6.32 -0.59
CA ARG A 7 -7.12 -5.14 -0.23
C ARG A 7 -6.41 -4.53 -1.45
N LEU A 8 -5.76 -5.32 -2.30
CA LEU A 8 -5.12 -4.77 -3.50
C LEU A 8 -6.13 -4.20 -4.49
N LEU A 9 -7.30 -4.83 -4.62
CA LEU A 9 -8.37 -4.31 -5.47
C LEU A 9 -8.89 -2.95 -4.95
N LEU A 10 -9.11 -2.83 -3.63
CA LEU A 10 -9.45 -1.57 -2.97
C LEU A 10 -8.35 -0.53 -3.10
N LEU A 11 -7.08 -0.93 -2.97
CA LEU A 11 -5.93 -0.03 -3.11
C LEU A 11 -5.86 0.59 -4.51
N ILE A 12 -6.01 -0.21 -5.56
CA ILE A 12 -6.01 0.30 -6.95
C ILE A 12 -7.21 1.22 -7.17
N ASN A 13 -8.38 0.87 -6.63
CA ASN A 13 -9.60 1.67 -6.73
C ASN A 13 -9.49 3.03 -6.02
N ILE A 14 -9.00 3.05 -4.78
CA ILE A 14 -9.02 4.23 -3.91
C ILE A 14 -7.75 5.06 -4.08
N CYS A 15 -6.58 4.42 -4.05
CA CYS A 15 -5.30 5.13 -4.11
C CYS A 15 -4.84 5.39 -5.55
N GLY A 16 -5.33 4.63 -6.51
CA GLY A 16 -5.07 4.83 -7.94
C GLY A 16 -5.69 6.09 -8.54
N VAL A 17 -5.34 6.39 -9.78
CA VAL A 17 -5.93 7.47 -10.58
C VAL A 17 -6.66 6.81 -11.75
N ALA A 18 -7.94 7.14 -11.96
CA ALA A 18 -8.77 6.51 -12.97
C ALA A 18 -8.75 4.96 -12.90
N GLY A 19 -8.78 4.41 -11.69
CA GLY A 19 -8.78 2.96 -11.46
C GLY A 19 -7.47 2.25 -11.83
N ARG A 20 -6.34 2.98 -11.88
CA ARG A 20 -5.02 2.40 -12.13
C ARG A 20 -3.91 2.96 -11.24
N ILE A 21 -2.85 2.16 -11.05
CA ILE A 21 -1.58 2.59 -10.46
C ILE A 21 -0.46 2.30 -11.46
N ASP A 22 0.31 3.33 -11.77
CA ASP A 22 1.51 3.21 -12.59
C ASP A 22 2.74 3.02 -11.69
N GLY A 23 3.34 1.83 -11.78
CA GLY A 23 4.56 1.42 -11.08
C GLY A 23 4.32 0.53 -9.86
N LEU A 24 4.93 -0.66 -9.87
CA LEU A 24 4.94 -1.59 -8.74
C LEU A 24 5.48 -0.96 -7.46
N THR A 25 6.51 -0.12 -7.56
CA THR A 25 7.06 0.60 -6.40
C THR A 25 6.01 1.48 -5.74
N LYS A 26 5.24 2.24 -6.52
CA LYS A 26 4.19 3.12 -5.99
C LYS A 26 3.10 2.30 -5.30
N MET A 27 2.62 1.26 -5.98
CA MET A 27 1.62 0.34 -5.42
C MET A 27 2.08 -0.24 -4.07
N ALA A 28 3.29 -0.79 -4.00
CA ALA A 28 3.78 -1.41 -2.77
C ALA A 28 4.00 -0.41 -1.62
N LYS A 29 4.33 0.86 -1.90
CA LYS A 29 4.46 1.86 -0.84
C LYS A 29 3.14 2.33 -0.29
N LEU A 30 2.14 2.49 -1.16
CA LEU A 30 0.78 2.79 -0.72
C LEU A 30 0.22 1.61 0.08
N ASP A 31 0.50 0.38 -0.34
CA ASP A 31 0.05 -0.80 0.38
C ASP A 31 0.77 -1.03 1.72
N PHE A 32 2.06 -0.67 1.80
CA PHE A 32 2.79 -0.64 3.06
C PHE A 32 2.08 0.24 4.09
N PHE A 33 1.70 1.45 3.73
CA PHE A 33 0.94 2.34 4.61
C PHE A 33 -0.45 1.78 4.96
N ALA A 34 -1.09 1.04 4.06
CA ALA A 34 -2.37 0.40 4.36
C ALA A 34 -2.21 -0.70 5.42
N ARG A 35 -1.08 -1.43 5.42
CA ARG A 35 -0.78 -2.53 6.36
C ARG A 35 -0.15 -2.08 7.67
N TYR A 36 0.51 -0.93 7.66
CA TYR A 36 1.24 -0.35 8.80
C TYR A 36 0.70 1.07 9.08
N PRO A 37 -0.46 1.19 9.74
CA PRO A 37 -1.09 2.49 10.00
C PRO A 37 -0.20 3.44 10.82
N ASP A 38 0.53 2.94 11.81
CA ASP A 38 1.44 3.77 12.63
C ASP A 38 2.55 4.40 11.78
N PHE A 39 3.08 3.65 10.81
CA PHE A 39 4.06 4.17 9.86
C PHE A 39 3.44 5.19 8.91
N PHE A 40 2.16 5.05 8.57
CA PHE A 40 1.46 6.07 7.81
C PHE A 40 1.33 7.38 8.60
N GLU A 41 0.93 7.31 9.87
CA GLU A 41 0.75 8.49 10.72
C GLU A 41 2.06 9.26 10.87
N VAL A 42 3.15 8.58 11.26
CA VAL A 42 4.47 9.21 11.42
C VAL A 42 4.96 9.81 10.10
N ALA A 43 4.76 9.11 8.97
CA ALA A 43 5.18 9.61 7.66
C ALA A 43 4.35 10.82 7.21
N ALA A 44 3.05 10.84 7.51
CA ALA A 44 2.14 11.92 7.20
C ALA A 44 2.45 13.18 8.00
N ASP A 45 2.72 13.04 9.29
CA ASP A 45 3.09 14.14 10.19
C ASP A 45 4.40 14.80 9.73
N LYS A 46 5.42 13.99 9.45
CA LYS A 46 6.70 14.47 8.91
C LYS A 46 6.57 15.16 7.55
N LEU A 47 5.60 14.77 6.72
CA LEU A 47 5.37 15.41 5.42
C LEU A 47 4.57 16.71 5.53
N THR A 48 3.61 16.77 6.46
CA THR A 48 2.71 17.91 6.63
C THR A 48 3.23 18.98 7.59
N GLY A 49 4.38 18.73 8.24
CA GLY A 49 4.96 19.65 9.22
C GLY A 49 4.17 19.70 10.53
N LYS A 50 3.22 18.78 10.73
CA LYS A 50 2.54 18.61 12.01
C LYS A 50 3.50 17.89 12.95
N SER A 51 4.03 18.62 13.93
CA SER A 51 4.76 18.00 15.05
C SER A 51 3.74 17.21 15.86
N GLY A 52 3.70 15.89 15.67
CA GLY A 52 2.93 15.00 16.53
C GLY A 52 3.55 14.99 17.92
N GLU A 53 3.08 15.87 18.81
CA GLU A 53 3.28 15.71 20.24
C GLU A 53 2.52 14.43 20.66
N GLY A 54 3.28 13.38 21.01
CA GLY A 54 2.80 12.30 21.88
C GLY A 54 2.06 11.11 21.27
N ARG A 55 2.55 10.48 20.18
CA ARG A 55 1.95 9.20 19.69
C ARG A 55 2.92 8.08 19.31
N ALA A 56 4.18 8.19 19.68
CA ALA A 56 5.10 7.06 19.53
C ALA A 56 5.01 6.18 20.79
N GLY A 57 4.15 5.15 20.83
CA GLY A 57 4.31 4.17 21.91
C GLY A 57 3.27 3.07 22.10
N GLU A 58 1.98 3.31 21.91
CA GLU A 58 0.97 2.41 22.50
C GLU A 58 0.17 1.66 21.43
N ASN A 59 0.34 0.33 21.39
CA ASN A 59 -0.27 -0.66 20.48
C ASN A 59 0.50 -1.04 19.18
N LYS A 60 1.78 -1.39 19.32
CA LYS A 60 2.60 -1.92 18.20
C LYS A 60 2.17 -3.31 17.67
N GLU A 61 1.42 -4.11 18.43
CA GLU A 61 1.24 -5.54 18.11
C GLU A 61 -0.09 -5.89 17.42
N ASN A 62 -1.14 -5.07 17.56
CA ASN A 62 -2.48 -5.38 17.03
C ASN A 62 -2.85 -4.66 15.72
N ALA A 63 -2.02 -3.72 15.25
CA ALA A 63 -2.34 -2.89 14.09
C ALA A 63 -1.80 -3.43 12.75
N VAL A 64 -0.88 -4.41 12.79
CA VAL A 64 -0.22 -4.96 11.60
C VAL A 64 -1.04 -6.10 11.00
N GLU A 65 -1.83 -5.79 9.97
CA GLU A 65 -2.71 -6.75 9.28
C GLU A 65 -1.93 -7.96 8.71
N SER A 66 -0.72 -7.73 8.22
CA SER A 66 0.21 -8.76 7.74
C SER A 66 1.62 -8.20 7.69
N ALA A 67 2.60 -8.96 8.17
CA ALA A 67 4.01 -8.57 8.19
C ALA A 67 4.63 -8.52 6.78
N MET A 68 5.28 -7.41 6.43
CA MET A 68 6.15 -7.24 5.25
C MET A 68 7.59 -7.53 5.63
N VAL A 69 8.39 -7.89 4.63
CA VAL A 69 9.84 -8.02 4.78
C VAL A 69 10.56 -6.90 4.07
N ARG A 70 11.79 -6.61 4.49
CA ARG A 70 12.70 -5.77 3.74
C ARG A 70 13.08 -6.44 2.42
N HIS A 71 12.89 -5.73 1.31
CA HIS A 71 13.22 -6.19 -0.04
C HIS A 71 13.86 -5.05 -0.85
N HIS A 72 14.38 -5.32 -2.04
CA HIS A 72 15.13 -4.37 -2.88
C HIS A 72 14.52 -2.95 -2.97
N TYR A 73 13.20 -2.83 -3.12
CA TYR A 73 12.53 -1.54 -3.25
C TYR A 73 11.97 -0.96 -1.94
N GLY A 74 12.18 -1.62 -0.80
CA GLY A 74 11.72 -1.28 0.57
C GLY A 74 10.81 -2.39 1.13
N PRO A 75 9.76 -2.08 1.92
CA PRO A 75 8.79 -3.09 2.35
C PRO A 75 8.19 -3.77 1.13
N TRP A 76 8.32 -5.10 1.04
CA TRP A 76 7.74 -5.91 -0.03
C TRP A 76 7.36 -7.28 0.51
N ASP A 77 6.54 -7.99 -0.24
CA ASP A 77 6.18 -9.36 0.06
C ASP A 77 6.12 -10.15 -1.27
N LYS A 78 6.85 -11.26 -1.37
CA LYS A 78 6.90 -12.05 -2.62
C LYS A 78 5.52 -12.59 -3.00
N ARG A 79 4.61 -12.73 -2.04
CA ARG A 79 3.23 -13.16 -2.27
C ARG A 79 2.44 -12.22 -3.17
N TYR A 80 2.87 -10.96 -3.37
CA TYR A 80 2.18 -10.03 -4.27
C TYR A 80 2.08 -10.56 -5.68
N TYR A 81 3.11 -11.24 -6.20
CA TYR A 81 3.04 -11.76 -7.57
C TYR A 81 1.94 -12.80 -7.70
N HIS A 82 1.74 -13.66 -6.70
CA HIS A 82 0.65 -14.63 -6.71
C HIS A 82 -0.72 -13.96 -6.57
N VAL A 83 -0.85 -12.91 -5.73
CA VAL A 83 -2.11 -12.18 -5.58
C VAL A 83 -2.46 -11.40 -6.85
N LEU A 84 -1.48 -10.76 -7.48
CA LEU A 84 -1.66 -10.06 -8.76
C LEU A 84 -2.04 -11.03 -9.88
N ALA A 85 -1.33 -12.15 -10.00
CA ALA A 85 -1.66 -13.20 -10.97
C ALA A 85 -3.07 -13.77 -10.72
N HIS A 86 -3.46 -13.93 -9.45
CA HIS A 86 -4.82 -14.36 -9.10
C HIS A 86 -5.88 -13.34 -9.51
N LEU A 87 -5.67 -12.05 -9.22
CA LEU A 87 -6.59 -10.98 -9.62
C LEU A 87 -6.70 -10.85 -11.14
N GLU A 88 -5.58 -10.97 -11.85
CA GLU A 88 -5.52 -10.93 -13.31
C GLU A 88 -6.21 -12.16 -13.92
N GLY A 89 -5.93 -13.36 -13.43
CA GLY A 89 -6.59 -14.60 -13.87
C GLY A 89 -8.10 -14.65 -13.60
N ARG A 90 -8.58 -13.86 -12.62
CA ARG A 90 -10.01 -13.64 -12.35
C ARG A 90 -10.62 -12.51 -13.19
N GLY A 91 -9.85 -11.88 -14.07
CA GLY A 91 -10.29 -10.78 -14.91
C GLY A 91 -10.65 -9.52 -14.13
N LEU A 92 -10.09 -9.31 -12.93
CA LEU A 92 -10.36 -8.14 -12.07
C LEU A 92 -9.39 -7.00 -12.33
N ILE A 93 -8.17 -7.31 -12.76
CA ILE A 93 -7.16 -6.33 -13.14
C ILE A 93 -6.49 -6.72 -14.46
N THR A 94 -5.80 -5.77 -15.07
CA THR A 94 -4.78 -6.01 -16.09
C THR A 94 -3.42 -5.57 -15.57
N VAL A 95 -2.37 -6.33 -15.90
CA VAL A 95 -0.98 -5.98 -15.61
C VAL A 95 -0.22 -5.82 -16.93
N THR A 96 0.06 -4.57 -17.32
CA THR A 96 0.73 -4.28 -18.61
C THR A 96 2.11 -3.69 -18.38
N LYS A 97 3.13 -4.24 -19.04
CA LYS A 97 4.48 -3.66 -19.04
C LYS A 97 4.53 -2.48 -20.01
N MET A 98 4.90 -1.31 -19.50
CA MET A 98 5.08 -0.06 -20.24
C MET A 98 6.56 0.35 -20.14
N LYS A 99 7.38 0.01 -21.15
CA LYS A 99 8.84 0.20 -21.10
C LYS A 99 9.45 -0.41 -19.82
N ASN A 100 9.91 0.44 -18.88
CA ASN A 100 10.54 0.07 -17.62
C ASN A 100 9.58 0.12 -16.42
N THR A 101 8.28 0.33 -16.64
CA THR A 101 7.27 0.35 -15.58
C THR A 101 6.15 -0.66 -15.84
N TYR A 102 5.42 -1.02 -14.79
CA TYR A 102 4.21 -1.82 -14.89
C TYR A 102 3.00 -0.95 -14.58
N ARG A 103 1.95 -1.09 -15.38
CA ARG A 103 0.64 -0.52 -15.13
C ARG A 103 -0.28 -1.58 -14.59
N LEU A 104 -0.91 -1.31 -13.45
CA LEU A 104 -1.96 -2.15 -12.88
C LEU A 104 -3.27 -1.38 -13.00
N ALA A 105 -4.25 -1.90 -13.72
CA ALA A 105 -5.52 -1.22 -13.94
C ALA A 105 -6.70 -2.16 -13.64
N LEU A 106 -7.78 -1.62 -13.06
CA LEU A 106 -9.03 -2.35 -12.90
C LEU A 106 -9.69 -2.57 -14.25
N THR A 107 -10.17 -3.79 -14.49
CA THR A 107 -11.18 -4.05 -15.53
C THR A 107 -12.53 -3.49 -15.10
N ASP A 108 -13.54 -3.52 -15.97
CA ASP A 108 -14.89 -3.10 -15.56
C ASP A 108 -15.48 -4.02 -14.48
N LEU A 109 -15.23 -5.33 -14.56
CA LEU A 109 -15.55 -6.26 -13.49
C LEU A 109 -14.80 -5.91 -12.20
N GLY A 110 -13.50 -5.58 -12.30
CA GLY A 110 -12.68 -5.12 -11.19
C GLY A 110 -13.25 -3.90 -10.49
N LYS A 111 -13.66 -2.88 -11.25
CA LYS A 111 -14.29 -1.65 -10.72
C LYS A 111 -15.60 -1.98 -10.00
N GLN A 112 -16.44 -2.83 -10.59
CA GLN A 112 -17.70 -3.25 -9.97
C GLN A 112 -17.45 -3.96 -8.62
N ARG A 113 -16.52 -4.92 -8.59
CA ARG A 113 -16.18 -5.67 -7.37
C ARG A 113 -15.50 -4.78 -6.33
N ALA A 114 -14.61 -3.89 -6.73
CA ALA A 114 -13.98 -2.93 -5.85
C ALA A 114 -15.01 -1.98 -5.20
N LYS A 115 -16.01 -1.53 -5.98
CA LYS A 115 -17.11 -0.70 -5.47
C LYS A 115 -17.93 -1.46 -4.43
N ALA A 116 -18.31 -2.71 -4.71
CA ALA A 116 -19.03 -3.55 -3.76
C ALA A 116 -18.23 -3.75 -2.45
N LEU A 117 -16.94 -4.07 -2.54
CA LEU A 117 -16.06 -4.18 -1.37
C LEU A 117 -15.97 -2.86 -0.59
N SER A 118 -15.91 -1.73 -1.28
CA SER A 118 -15.79 -0.41 -0.62
C SER A 118 -17.03 0.01 0.18
N SER A 119 -18.17 -0.61 -0.10
CA SER A 119 -19.43 -0.39 0.61
C SER A 119 -19.70 -1.43 1.70
N ALA A 120 -18.89 -2.49 1.80
CA ALA A 120 -19.07 -3.53 2.81
C ALA A 120 -18.47 -3.08 4.15
N GLN A 121 -19.26 -3.20 5.22
CA GLN A 121 -18.88 -2.77 6.57
C GLN A 121 -17.56 -3.41 7.05
N ALA A 122 -17.31 -4.67 6.66
CA ALA A 122 -16.07 -5.39 7.00
C ALA A 122 -14.79 -4.71 6.47
N PHE A 123 -14.89 -3.81 5.49
CA PHE A 123 -13.76 -3.06 4.93
C PHE A 123 -13.79 -1.57 5.29
N ALA A 124 -14.72 -1.11 6.12
CA ALA A 124 -14.91 0.32 6.41
C ALA A 124 -13.62 0.99 6.93
N GLU A 125 -12.94 0.36 7.90
CA GLU A 125 -11.69 0.88 8.47
C GLU A 125 -10.56 0.94 7.43
N LEU A 126 -10.42 -0.12 6.63
CA LEU A 126 -9.41 -0.19 5.56
C LEU A 126 -9.66 0.88 4.49
N VAL A 127 -10.92 1.10 4.11
CA VAL A 127 -11.34 2.13 3.15
C VAL A 127 -11.02 3.53 3.70
N GLN A 128 -11.35 3.79 4.97
CA GLN A 128 -11.03 5.07 5.62
C GLN A 128 -9.52 5.32 5.63
N ARG A 129 -8.73 4.32 6.01
CA ARG A 129 -7.26 4.39 5.99
C ARG A 129 -6.73 4.67 4.59
N MET A 130 -7.20 3.96 3.57
CA MET A 130 -6.78 4.15 2.17
C MET A 130 -7.16 5.53 1.62
N ARG A 131 -8.29 6.10 2.05
CA ARG A 131 -8.66 7.50 1.71
C ARG A 131 -7.68 8.49 2.33
N GLY A 132 -7.27 8.29 3.58
CA GLY A 132 -6.20 9.07 4.22
C GLY A 132 -4.88 8.99 3.47
N ILE A 133 -4.46 7.77 3.11
CA ILE A 133 -3.26 7.52 2.29
C ILE A 133 -3.36 8.21 0.94
N LYS A 134 -4.50 8.09 0.25
CA LYS A 134 -4.74 8.76 -1.04
C LYS A 134 -4.59 10.27 -0.93
N LYS A 135 -5.19 10.88 0.10
CA LYS A 135 -5.15 12.32 0.33
C LYS A 135 -3.72 12.85 0.46
N ILE A 136 -2.87 12.16 1.22
CA ILE A 136 -1.50 12.63 1.54
C ILE A 136 -0.47 12.18 0.49
N PHE A 137 -0.54 10.92 0.07
CA PHE A 137 0.50 10.26 -0.72
C PHE A 137 0.07 9.89 -2.14
N GLY A 138 -1.22 9.94 -2.47
CA GLY A 138 -1.73 9.46 -3.77
C GLY A 138 -1.18 10.22 -4.99
N GLY A 139 -0.88 11.51 -4.84
CA GLY A 139 -0.26 12.33 -5.87
C GLY A 139 1.26 12.15 -5.99
N LYS A 140 1.91 11.45 -5.07
CA LYS A 140 3.37 11.31 -5.04
C LYS A 140 3.86 10.18 -5.95
N SER A 141 5.09 10.28 -6.43
CA SER A 141 5.72 9.24 -7.26
C SER A 141 6.23 8.07 -6.41
N GLY A 142 6.42 6.89 -7.00
CA GLY A 142 7.00 5.75 -6.30
C GLY A 142 8.40 6.04 -5.74
N THR A 143 9.21 6.81 -6.48
CA THR A 143 10.54 7.26 -6.03
C THR A 143 10.46 8.17 -4.82
N PHE A 144 9.53 9.14 -4.83
CA PHE A 144 9.30 10.01 -3.68
C PHE A 144 8.92 9.17 -2.45
N LEU A 145 7.96 8.27 -2.58
CA LEU A 145 7.49 7.43 -1.46
C LEU A 145 8.62 6.56 -0.90
N LYS A 146 9.43 5.94 -1.77
CA LYS A 146 10.61 5.16 -1.36
C LYS A 146 11.57 6.00 -0.53
N ASN A 147 11.96 7.17 -1.05
CA ASN A 147 12.94 8.04 -0.39
C ASN A 147 12.40 8.60 0.93
N HIS A 148 11.12 8.98 0.97
CA HIS A 148 10.46 9.46 2.19
C HIS A 148 10.44 8.38 3.28
N ILE A 149 10.03 7.15 2.92
CA ILE A 149 10.03 6.01 3.86
C ILE A 149 11.44 5.74 4.40
N TYR A 150 12.48 5.77 3.55
CA TYR A 150 13.84 5.54 4.03
C TYR A 150 14.37 6.67 4.90
N LYS A 151 13.98 7.91 4.63
CA LYS A 151 14.35 9.07 5.46
C LYS A 151 13.67 9.02 6.83
N VAL A 152 12.40 8.65 6.88
CA VAL A 152 11.60 8.66 8.12
C VAL A 152 11.85 7.39 8.96
N PHE A 153 12.00 6.23 8.32
CA PHE A 153 12.11 4.91 8.96
C PHE A 153 13.43 4.23 8.63
N GLU A 154 14.53 4.93 8.86
CA GLU A 154 15.85 4.43 8.49
C GLU A 154 16.19 3.15 9.26
N LYS A 155 15.86 3.06 10.56
CA LYS A 155 16.21 1.91 11.41
C LYS A 155 15.26 0.73 11.20
N GLU A 156 13.98 1.02 11.09
CA GLU A 156 12.87 0.05 11.02
C GLU A 156 12.74 -0.56 9.62
N VAL A 157 13.18 0.17 8.58
CA VAL A 157 13.05 -0.26 7.18
C VAL A 157 14.38 -0.18 6.44
N GLY A 158 15.05 0.97 6.46
CA GLY A 158 16.24 1.25 5.64
C GLY A 158 17.41 0.29 5.90
N ARG A 159 17.80 0.17 7.17
CA ARG A 159 18.95 -0.59 7.71
C ARG A 159 18.61 -2.03 8.09
N ARG A 160 17.35 -2.47 7.94
CA ARG A 160 16.99 -3.87 8.19
C ARG A 160 17.69 -4.79 7.20
N PRO A 161 18.15 -5.99 7.63
CA PRO A 161 18.67 -6.98 6.70
C PRO A 161 17.61 -7.42 5.69
N MET A 162 18.02 -7.69 4.44
CA MET A 162 17.12 -8.21 3.41
C MET A 162 16.40 -9.48 3.88
N GLY A 163 15.10 -9.58 3.59
CA GLY A 163 14.26 -10.71 3.97
C GLY A 163 13.77 -10.70 5.42
N LYS A 164 14.19 -9.75 6.27
CA LYS A 164 13.71 -9.64 7.66
C LYS A 164 12.39 -8.87 7.74
N VAL A 165 11.54 -9.29 8.68
CA VAL A 165 10.26 -8.65 8.98
C VAL A 165 10.50 -7.21 9.46
N ILE A 166 9.65 -6.31 9.00
CA ILE A 166 9.61 -4.92 9.46
C ILE A 166 8.93 -4.89 10.83
N THR A 167 9.60 -4.26 11.78
CA THR A 167 9.16 -4.05 13.17
C THR A 167 9.56 -2.64 13.60
#